data_AF-A0A970MTN1-F1
#
_entry.id   AF-A0A970MTN1-F1
#
_cell.length_a   1.000
_cell.length_b   1.000
_cell.length_c   1.000
_cell.angle_alpha   90.00
_cell.angle_beta   90.00
_cell.angle_gamma   90.00
#
_symmetry.space_group_name_H-M   'P 1'
#
loop_
_entity.id
_entity.type
_entity.pdbx_description
1 polymer ?
#
loop_
_entity_poly.entity_id
_entity_poly.type
_entity_poly.pdbx_seq_one_letter_code
_entity_poly.pdbx_strand_id
1 'polypeptide(L)'
;MTDGKRKMLVALVVALVAAIVLIQFDLEPKYEKIVHAGKQIGENKSGDMMAELPGQFIVASFTGFKQVVAGALWIRADEFFHRGQYHAIVPLVRMVTWLDPHNIDVYTTGAWHLDYNFVDVANSLSDKRYIPASIAFMKEGIRNNPNIWDLYFELGWTHYHKKLWDNEMAAYYISEACKYDSVDPNSGTKQRRPDFVDRMKAHMLEKIGKFDEAEQQWNVARKKVEEALAANLKKPGSGGWVDQGTLDLCDRNHSLLLLRQGWRYGDMKRYEQGLKIAERVKTPEDWVEATQSARKDYESRIGRHWEGDASKPLDGKFNASWLRAAPRVLVIKGTVNIIPASEYKGLASESFTHWYAQNQAAEPEQQVRWRDGSRVYWRLQDIDYEMPDVDKFSWNTNLENTVAWGDIYVGGGSFLTKINMSDPRDAAMYPLKAEKYKLTVWMEPVDPGMPDYVEDRVGWKGEALIDSECLDTTTRPGYRMLKKEFILSRSDII
;
A
#
# COMPACT_ATOMS: atom_id res chain seq x y z
N MET A 1 -8.14 -16.10 41.82
CA MET A 1 -8.17 -17.50 41.30
C MET A 1 -7.67 -18.41 42.41
N THR A 2 -8.35 -19.52 42.74
CA THR A 2 -7.94 -20.42 43.82
C THR A 2 -6.66 -21.19 43.46
N ASP A 3 -5.86 -21.57 44.45
CA ASP A 3 -4.54 -22.19 44.25
C ASP A 3 -4.63 -23.54 43.49
N GLY A 4 -5.74 -24.28 43.67
CA GLY A 4 -6.04 -25.49 42.88
C GLY A 4 -6.29 -25.20 41.39
N LYS A 5 -6.98 -24.10 41.06
CA LYS A 5 -7.19 -23.68 39.66
C LYS A 5 -5.88 -23.24 39.01
N ARG A 6 -4.97 -22.63 39.76
CA ARG A 6 -3.64 -22.22 39.29
C ARG A 6 -2.76 -23.43 38.96
N LYS A 7 -2.74 -24.46 39.83
CA LYS A 7 -1.99 -25.70 39.59
C LYS A 7 -2.55 -26.49 38.41
N MET A 8 -3.88 -26.52 38.25
CA MET A 8 -4.53 -27.14 37.10
C MET A 8 -4.19 -26.41 35.79
N LEU A 9 -4.22 -25.07 35.79
CA LEU A 9 -3.84 -24.26 34.63
C LEU A 9 -2.37 -24.48 34.24
N VAL A 10 -1.46 -24.52 35.22
CA VAL A 10 -0.03 -24.78 34.99
C VAL A 10 0.18 -26.19 34.43
N ALA A 11 -0.47 -27.21 34.99
CA ALA A 11 -0.40 -28.58 34.47
C ALA A 11 -0.92 -28.69 33.02
N LEU A 12 -1.98 -27.95 32.70
CA LEU A 12 -2.55 -27.90 31.35
C LEU A 12 -1.62 -27.20 30.37
N VAL A 13 -1.02 -26.08 30.77
CA VAL A 13 -0.01 -25.37 29.95
C VAL A 13 1.21 -26.24 29.71
N VAL A 14 1.69 -26.96 30.73
CA VAL A 14 2.81 -27.91 30.58
C VAL A 14 2.44 -29.05 29.63
N ALA A 15 1.22 -29.59 29.70
CA ALA A 15 0.74 -30.62 28.79
C ALA A 15 0.59 -30.11 27.34
N LEU A 16 0.12 -28.87 27.16
CA LEU A 16 0.01 -28.21 25.86
C LEU A 16 1.39 -27.93 25.25
N VAL A 17 2.33 -27.41 26.05
CA VAL A 17 3.71 -27.20 25.62
C VAL A 17 4.38 -28.54 25.28
N ALA A 18 4.17 -29.58 26.08
CA ALA A 18 4.66 -30.92 25.78
C ALA A 18 4.06 -31.48 24.49
N ALA A 19 2.76 -31.27 24.23
CA ALA A 19 2.13 -31.66 22.98
C ALA A 19 2.70 -30.90 21.78
N ILE A 20 2.93 -29.58 21.91
CA ILE A 20 3.57 -28.75 20.87
C ILE A 20 5.01 -29.22 20.61
N VAL A 21 5.78 -29.54 21.64
CA VAL A 21 7.15 -30.07 21.51
C VAL A 21 7.16 -31.45 20.88
N LEU A 22 6.22 -32.34 21.24
CA LEU A 22 6.09 -33.65 20.60
C LEU A 22 5.69 -33.52 19.12
N ILE A 23 4.82 -32.55 18.80
CA ILE A 23 4.47 -32.20 17.43
C ILE A 23 5.69 -31.62 16.69
N GLN A 24 6.54 -30.82 17.33
CA GLN A 24 7.81 -30.35 16.74
C GLN A 24 8.72 -31.54 16.41
N PHE A 25 8.92 -32.47 17.34
CA PHE A 25 9.75 -33.67 17.10
C PHE A 25 9.23 -34.56 15.96
N ASP A 26 7.92 -34.56 15.69
CA ASP A 26 7.32 -35.35 14.59
C ASP A 26 7.26 -34.57 13.27
N LEU A 27 6.91 -33.27 13.30
CA LEU A 27 6.78 -32.43 12.10
C LEU A 27 8.13 -31.99 11.55
N GLU A 28 9.13 -31.72 12.39
CA GLU A 28 10.41 -31.14 11.96
C GLU A 28 11.21 -32.09 11.06
N PRO A 29 11.33 -33.40 11.35
CA PRO A 29 11.95 -34.36 10.44
C PRO A 29 11.11 -34.62 9.17
N LYS A 30 9.78 -34.50 9.24
CA LYS A 30 8.88 -34.67 8.08
C LYS A 30 8.93 -33.45 7.17
N TYR A 31 8.97 -32.26 7.74
CA TYR A 31 9.15 -30.99 7.06
C TYR A 31 10.54 -30.88 6.45
N GLU A 32 11.61 -31.23 7.18
CA GLU A 32 12.96 -31.31 6.60
C GLU A 32 13.02 -32.32 5.47
N LYS A 33 12.38 -33.49 5.58
CA LYS A 33 12.28 -34.44 4.47
C LYS A 33 11.47 -33.90 3.28
N ILE A 34 10.40 -33.14 3.50
CA ILE A 34 9.59 -32.52 2.43
C ILE A 34 10.33 -31.35 1.77
N VAL A 35 11.09 -30.54 2.53
CA VAL A 35 11.90 -29.42 2.03
C VAL A 35 13.17 -29.92 1.35
N HIS A 36 13.80 -30.98 1.85
CA HIS A 36 14.94 -31.63 1.21
C HIS A 36 14.55 -32.50 0.02
N ALA A 37 13.36 -33.13 0.01
CA ALA A 37 12.81 -33.82 -1.17
C ALA A 37 12.19 -32.86 -2.19
N GLY A 38 11.67 -31.71 -1.75
CA GLY A 38 11.12 -30.62 -2.58
C GLY A 38 12.18 -29.84 -3.35
N LYS A 39 13.48 -30.10 -3.13
CA LYS A 39 14.57 -29.67 -4.01
C LYS A 39 14.62 -30.45 -5.34
N GLN A 40 13.79 -31.49 -5.54
CA GLN A 40 13.86 -32.34 -6.73
C GLN A 40 12.51 -32.68 -7.41
N ILE A 41 11.34 -32.34 -6.86
CA ILE A 41 10.07 -32.70 -7.50
C ILE A 41 9.07 -31.55 -7.39
N GLY A 42 8.77 -30.93 -8.54
CA GLY A 42 7.51 -30.23 -8.73
C GLY A 42 6.39 -31.25 -8.84
N GLU A 43 5.29 -31.02 -8.10
CA GLU A 43 3.91 -31.42 -8.34
C GLU A 43 3.14 -31.67 -7.03
N ASN A 44 2.03 -30.92 -6.88
CA ASN A 44 0.74 -31.37 -6.36
C ASN A 44 0.71 -32.25 -5.09
N LYS A 45 1.11 -31.72 -3.91
CA LYS A 45 0.77 -32.36 -2.60
C LYS A 45 0.45 -31.42 -1.45
N SER A 46 0.10 -30.16 -1.71
CA SER A 46 -0.43 -29.27 -0.65
C SER A 46 -1.84 -29.66 -0.18
N GLY A 47 -2.58 -30.45 -0.98
CA GLY A 47 -3.92 -30.96 -0.62
C GLY A 47 -3.93 -32.05 0.46
N ASP A 48 -2.86 -32.87 0.57
CA ASP A 48 -2.84 -34.04 1.46
C ASP A 48 -2.54 -33.70 2.92
N MET A 49 -1.88 -32.57 3.22
CA MET A 49 -1.65 -32.15 4.62
C MET A 49 -2.93 -31.76 5.36
N MET A 50 -4.01 -31.43 4.64
CA MET A 50 -5.33 -31.18 5.22
C MET A 50 -6.08 -32.48 5.58
N ALA A 51 -5.70 -33.63 4.98
CA ALA A 51 -6.40 -34.91 5.16
C ALA A 51 -5.88 -35.72 6.37
N GLU A 52 -4.69 -35.41 6.88
CA GLU A 52 -4.09 -36.05 8.05
C GLU A 52 -4.02 -35.09 9.25
N LEU A 53 -5.16 -34.58 9.70
CA LEU A 53 -5.21 -33.94 11.02
C LEU A 53 -5.08 -35.02 12.11
N PRO A 54 -4.10 -34.94 13.03
CA PRO A 54 -4.10 -35.78 14.22
C PRO A 54 -5.37 -35.49 15.03
N GLY A 55 -6.16 -36.53 15.34
CA GLY A 55 -7.46 -36.39 16.04
C GLY A 55 -7.42 -35.62 17.37
N GLN A 56 -6.23 -35.35 17.91
CA GLN A 56 -6.00 -34.54 19.10
C GLN A 56 -6.36 -33.05 18.91
N PHE A 57 -6.17 -32.47 17.72
CA PHE A 57 -6.57 -31.08 17.44
C PHE A 57 -8.09 -30.94 17.35
N ILE A 58 -8.78 -31.95 16.83
CA ILE A 58 -10.24 -32.04 16.83
C ILE A 58 -10.73 -32.12 18.28
N VAL A 59 -10.16 -33.02 19.10
CA VAL A 59 -10.56 -33.21 20.51
C VAL A 59 -10.30 -31.98 21.39
N ALA A 60 -9.17 -31.29 21.23
CA ALA A 60 -8.86 -30.06 21.99
C ALA A 60 -9.75 -28.86 21.59
N SER A 61 -10.23 -28.83 20.34
CA SER A 61 -11.17 -27.82 19.87
C SER A 61 -12.55 -27.93 20.50
N PHE A 62 -12.94 -29.10 21.02
CA PHE A 62 -14.28 -29.34 21.59
C PHE A 62 -14.42 -29.04 23.10
N THR A 63 -13.36 -28.57 23.80
CA THR A 63 -13.35 -28.44 25.27
C THR A 63 -13.27 -27.01 25.82
N GLY A 64 -13.50 -25.98 25.00
CA GLY A 64 -13.55 -24.58 25.48
C GLY A 64 -12.19 -23.87 25.61
N PHE A 65 -11.10 -24.50 25.15
CA PHE A 65 -9.73 -23.95 25.17
C PHE A 65 -9.24 -23.43 23.82
N LYS A 66 -10.13 -23.23 22.84
CA LYS A 66 -9.78 -22.87 21.46
C LYS A 66 -8.85 -21.65 21.37
N GLN A 67 -9.11 -20.62 22.17
CA GLN A 67 -8.31 -19.37 22.21
C GLN A 67 -6.89 -19.59 22.76
N VAL A 68 -6.69 -20.52 23.69
CA VAL A 68 -5.35 -20.85 24.22
C VAL A 68 -4.52 -21.60 23.17
N VAL A 69 -5.15 -22.54 22.47
CA VAL A 69 -4.52 -23.26 21.34
C VAL A 69 -4.18 -22.27 20.22
N ALA A 70 -5.12 -21.38 19.88
CA ALA A 70 -4.90 -20.29 18.94
C ALA A 70 -3.69 -19.42 19.31
N GLY A 71 -3.59 -18.99 20.57
CA GLY A 71 -2.45 -18.19 21.04
C GLY A 71 -1.10 -18.92 20.92
N ALA A 72 -1.04 -20.21 21.22
CA ALA A 72 0.19 -20.99 21.08
C ALA A 72 0.60 -21.20 19.61
N LEU A 73 -0.36 -21.46 18.74
CA LEU A 73 -0.13 -21.54 17.29
C LEU A 73 0.34 -20.19 16.72
N TRP A 74 -0.16 -19.08 17.26
CA TRP A 74 0.25 -17.74 16.84
C TRP A 74 1.72 -17.43 17.20
N ILE A 75 2.14 -17.76 18.43
CA ILE A 75 3.56 -17.68 18.83
C ILE A 75 4.45 -18.50 17.90
N ARG A 76 3.98 -19.70 17.50
CA ARG A 76 4.73 -20.54 16.56
C ARG A 76 4.85 -19.91 15.17
N ALA A 77 3.82 -19.21 14.71
CA ALA A 77 3.82 -18.50 13.43
C ALA A 77 4.84 -17.37 13.42
N ASP A 78 4.95 -16.62 14.52
CA ASP A 78 5.94 -15.57 14.73
C ASP A 78 7.39 -16.10 14.66
N GLU A 79 7.66 -17.27 15.26
CA GLU A 79 8.97 -17.91 15.12
C GLU A 79 9.30 -18.29 13.65
N PHE A 80 8.31 -18.76 12.90
CA PHE A 80 8.49 -19.06 11.47
C PHE A 80 8.75 -17.80 10.65
N PHE A 81 8.10 -16.69 11.00
CA PHE A 81 8.36 -15.38 10.41
C PHE A 81 9.81 -14.94 10.64
N HIS A 82 10.31 -14.99 11.88
CA HIS A 82 11.70 -14.61 12.18
C HIS A 82 12.75 -15.50 11.50
N ARG A 83 12.38 -16.73 11.11
CA ARG A 83 13.24 -17.64 10.33
C ARG A 83 13.05 -17.55 8.81
N GLY A 84 12.20 -16.64 8.32
CA GLY A 84 11.90 -16.47 6.89
C GLY A 84 11.12 -17.64 6.26
N GLN A 85 10.47 -18.48 7.09
CA GLN A 85 9.76 -19.68 6.65
C GLN A 85 8.29 -19.36 6.37
N TYR A 86 8.03 -18.45 5.43
CA TYR A 86 6.70 -17.88 5.21
C TYR A 86 5.62 -18.90 4.81
N HIS A 87 5.98 -19.93 4.03
CA HIS A 87 5.06 -21.01 3.68
C HIS A 87 4.54 -21.80 4.91
N ALA A 88 5.30 -21.85 6.01
CA ALA A 88 4.87 -22.52 7.23
C ALA A 88 3.90 -21.68 8.07
N ILE A 89 3.81 -20.37 7.82
CA ILE A 89 2.89 -19.45 8.50
C ILE A 89 1.44 -19.68 8.05
N VAL A 90 1.25 -19.95 6.76
CA VAL A 90 -0.05 -20.22 6.11
C VAL A 90 -0.98 -21.13 6.92
N PRO A 91 -0.63 -22.41 7.17
CA PRO A 91 -1.54 -23.34 7.82
C PRO A 91 -1.82 -22.92 9.28
N LEU A 92 -0.85 -22.30 9.95
CA LEU A 92 -1.02 -21.81 11.33
C LEU A 92 -2.04 -20.69 11.38
N VAL A 93 -1.91 -19.69 10.50
CA VAL A 93 -2.90 -18.60 10.35
C VAL A 93 -4.30 -19.18 10.15
N ARG A 94 -4.47 -20.19 9.27
CA ARG A 94 -5.80 -20.80 9.06
C ARG A 94 -6.36 -21.46 10.30
N MET A 95 -5.53 -22.25 10.99
CA MET A 95 -5.98 -22.97 12.19
C MET A 95 -6.37 -21.98 13.27
N VAL A 96 -5.60 -20.92 13.44
CA VAL A 96 -5.92 -19.85 14.40
C VAL A 96 -7.25 -19.20 14.05
N THR A 97 -7.53 -18.84 12.79
CA THR A 97 -8.82 -18.22 12.44
C THR A 97 -10.02 -19.17 12.56
N TRP A 98 -9.83 -20.49 12.45
CA TRP A 98 -10.90 -21.46 12.74
C TRP A 98 -11.16 -21.61 14.25
N LEU A 99 -10.11 -21.55 15.06
CA LEU A 99 -10.19 -21.67 16.51
C LEU A 99 -10.71 -20.38 17.17
N ASP A 100 -10.27 -19.23 16.66
CA ASP A 100 -10.59 -17.89 17.14
C ASP A 100 -10.92 -16.95 15.96
N PRO A 101 -12.14 -17.03 15.39
CA PRO A 101 -12.54 -16.23 14.24
C PRO A 101 -12.65 -14.73 14.52
N HIS A 102 -12.54 -14.32 15.79
CA HIS A 102 -12.57 -12.91 16.20
C HIS A 102 -11.18 -12.29 16.40
N ASN A 103 -10.12 -13.05 16.13
CA ASN A 103 -8.75 -12.56 16.24
C ASN A 103 -8.36 -11.69 15.04
N ILE A 104 -8.54 -10.37 15.18
CA ILE A 104 -8.25 -9.37 14.15
C ILE A 104 -6.79 -9.44 13.69
N ASP A 105 -5.85 -9.51 14.63
CA ASP A 105 -4.40 -9.48 14.34
C ASP A 105 -3.95 -10.62 13.42
N VAL A 106 -4.58 -11.79 13.56
CA VAL A 106 -4.27 -12.96 12.72
C VAL A 106 -4.77 -12.75 11.30
N TYR A 107 -5.94 -12.12 11.11
CA TYR A 107 -6.42 -11.78 9.76
C TYR A 107 -5.52 -10.72 9.12
N THR A 108 -5.21 -9.64 9.83
CA THR A 108 -4.43 -8.52 9.29
C THR A 108 -2.99 -8.96 8.97
N THR A 109 -2.34 -9.65 9.90
CA THR A 109 -0.97 -10.14 9.73
C THR A 109 -0.89 -11.29 8.71
N GLY A 110 -1.85 -12.22 8.73
CA GLY A 110 -1.91 -13.31 7.77
C GLY A 110 -2.12 -12.83 6.33
N ALA A 111 -3.02 -11.86 6.13
CA ALA A 111 -3.22 -11.19 4.85
C ALA A 111 -1.95 -10.44 4.41
N TRP A 112 -1.32 -9.68 5.32
CA TRP A 112 -0.06 -9.00 5.05
C TRP A 112 1.04 -9.96 4.61
N HIS A 113 1.14 -11.15 5.20
CA HIS A 113 2.08 -12.15 4.71
C HIS A 113 1.76 -12.62 3.29
N LEU A 114 0.49 -12.91 2.99
CA LEU A 114 0.06 -13.39 1.68
C LEU A 114 0.35 -12.41 0.55
N ASP A 115 0.12 -11.12 0.78
CA ASP A 115 0.22 -10.11 -0.29
C ASP A 115 1.51 -9.29 -0.27
N TYR A 116 2.31 -9.38 0.80
CA TYR A 116 3.56 -8.62 0.97
C TYR A 116 4.80 -9.46 1.25
N ASN A 117 4.72 -10.59 1.97
CA ASN A 117 5.91 -11.36 2.40
C ASN A 117 6.08 -12.73 1.76
N PHE A 118 5.08 -13.26 1.05
CA PHE A 118 5.24 -14.48 0.24
C PHE A 118 6.00 -14.13 -1.04
N VAL A 119 7.27 -13.76 -0.82
CA VAL A 119 8.17 -13.03 -1.72
C VAL A 119 9.61 -13.49 -1.50
N ASP A 120 10.37 -13.44 -2.58
CA ASP A 120 11.78 -13.84 -2.64
C ASP A 120 12.74 -12.83 -1.97
N VAL A 121 13.81 -13.39 -1.38
CA VAL A 121 14.90 -12.73 -0.65
C VAL A 121 15.90 -12.05 -1.60
N ALA A 122 15.94 -12.39 -2.89
CA ALA A 122 16.94 -11.87 -3.84
C ALA A 122 16.48 -10.63 -4.63
N ASN A 123 15.19 -10.49 -4.96
CA ASN A 123 14.69 -9.33 -5.74
C ASN A 123 13.54 -8.56 -5.07
N SER A 124 13.13 -8.92 -3.85
CA SER A 124 12.01 -8.29 -3.13
C SER A 124 10.67 -8.31 -3.90
N LEU A 125 10.49 -9.21 -4.86
CA LEU A 125 9.25 -9.31 -5.64
C LEU A 125 8.28 -10.28 -4.96
N SER A 126 7.07 -9.78 -4.65
CA SER A 126 5.98 -10.62 -4.13
C SER A 126 5.32 -11.47 -5.18
N ASP A 127 4.96 -12.72 -4.82
CA ASP A 127 4.19 -13.57 -5.71
C ASP A 127 2.76 -13.04 -5.73
N LYS A 128 2.50 -12.25 -6.77
CA LYS A 128 1.28 -11.46 -6.92
C LYS A 128 0.03 -12.31 -7.01
N ARG A 129 0.16 -13.61 -7.28
CA ARG A 129 -0.95 -14.56 -7.37
C ARG A 129 -1.62 -14.83 -6.02
N TYR A 130 -0.94 -14.55 -4.91
CA TYR A 130 -1.53 -14.67 -3.57
C TYR A 130 -2.40 -13.47 -3.15
N ILE A 131 -2.34 -12.35 -3.86
CA ILE A 131 -3.11 -11.14 -3.50
C ILE A 131 -4.64 -11.38 -3.48
N PRO A 132 -5.24 -12.06 -4.47
CA PRO A 132 -6.67 -12.42 -4.41
C PRO A 132 -7.03 -13.25 -3.17
N ALA A 133 -6.17 -14.20 -2.78
CA ALA A 133 -6.39 -15.00 -1.58
C ALA A 133 -6.28 -14.13 -0.31
N SER A 134 -5.34 -13.18 -0.25
CA SER A 134 -5.24 -12.19 0.82
C SER A 134 -6.54 -11.38 0.96
N ILE A 135 -7.07 -10.86 -0.15
CA ILE A 135 -8.34 -10.11 -0.16
C ILE A 135 -9.50 -11.00 0.35
N ALA A 136 -9.60 -12.23 -0.14
CA ALA A 136 -10.64 -13.16 0.28
C ALA A 136 -10.55 -13.49 1.78
N PHE A 137 -9.33 -13.62 2.30
CA PHE A 137 -9.05 -13.85 3.72
C PHE A 137 -9.46 -12.65 4.58
N MET A 138 -9.14 -11.44 4.15
CA MET A 138 -9.56 -10.21 4.83
C MET A 138 -11.08 -10.02 4.79
N LYS A 139 -11.73 -10.28 3.64
CA LYS A 139 -13.20 -10.30 3.51
C LYS A 139 -13.82 -11.32 4.48
N GLU A 140 -13.20 -12.49 4.71
CA GLU A 140 -13.62 -13.44 5.73
C GLU A 140 -13.51 -12.86 7.15
N GLY A 141 -12.39 -12.22 7.46
CA GLY A 141 -12.20 -11.50 8.72
C GLY A 141 -13.28 -10.46 8.98
N ILE A 142 -13.63 -9.65 7.97
CA ILE A 142 -14.71 -8.65 8.04
C ILE A 142 -16.06 -9.32 8.32
N ARG A 143 -16.40 -10.43 7.65
CA ARG A 143 -17.65 -11.17 7.91
C ARG A 143 -17.75 -11.65 9.36
N ASN A 144 -16.63 -12.08 9.93
CA ASN A 144 -16.57 -12.52 11.32
C ASN A 144 -16.52 -11.34 12.31
N ASN A 145 -16.07 -10.17 11.88
CA ASN A 145 -15.83 -8.98 12.72
C ASN A 145 -16.35 -7.69 12.05
N PRO A 146 -17.66 -7.58 11.75
CA PRO A 146 -18.18 -6.56 10.83
C PRO A 146 -18.18 -5.13 11.39
N ASN A 147 -17.94 -4.95 12.69
CA ASN A 147 -18.09 -3.67 13.38
C ASN A 147 -16.76 -3.12 13.91
N ILE A 148 -15.63 -3.54 13.33
CA ILE A 148 -14.29 -3.13 13.74
C ILE A 148 -13.56 -2.46 12.58
N TRP A 149 -13.05 -1.25 12.79
CA TRP A 149 -12.44 -0.43 11.74
C TRP A 149 -11.18 -1.07 11.12
N ASP A 150 -10.38 -1.78 11.93
CA ASP A 150 -9.04 -2.26 11.59
C ASP A 150 -9.02 -3.08 10.28
N LEU A 151 -9.92 -4.05 10.15
CA LEU A 151 -9.98 -4.95 8.99
C LEU A 151 -10.39 -4.23 7.70
N TYR A 152 -11.33 -3.28 7.79
CA TYR A 152 -11.69 -2.45 6.66
C TYR A 152 -10.52 -1.55 6.25
N PHE A 153 -9.79 -1.00 7.23
CA PHE A 153 -8.64 -0.16 6.96
C PHE A 153 -7.52 -0.93 6.28
N GLU A 154 -7.17 -2.11 6.78
CA GLU A 154 -6.12 -2.97 6.22
C GLU A 154 -6.51 -3.52 4.83
N LEU A 155 -7.79 -3.80 4.60
CA LEU A 155 -8.27 -4.15 3.26
C LEU A 155 -8.14 -2.95 2.31
N GLY A 156 -8.52 -1.76 2.76
CA GLY A 156 -8.30 -0.51 2.02
C GLY A 156 -6.82 -0.30 1.71
N TRP A 157 -5.92 -0.54 2.67
CA TRP A 157 -4.47 -0.49 2.47
C TRP A 157 -3.96 -1.51 1.45
N THR A 158 -4.60 -2.68 1.37
CA THR A 158 -4.28 -3.74 0.40
C THR A 158 -4.70 -3.37 -1.01
N HIS A 159 -5.84 -2.70 -1.19
CA HIS A 159 -6.18 -2.11 -2.49
C HIS A 159 -5.32 -0.88 -2.80
N TYR A 160 -4.82 -0.20 -1.77
CA TYR A 160 -3.99 0.98 -1.88
C TYR A 160 -2.57 0.68 -2.41
N HIS A 161 -1.85 1.79 -2.48
CA HIS A 161 -0.67 2.16 -3.24
C HIS A 161 0.46 1.14 -3.36
N LYS A 162 0.67 0.27 -2.37
CA LYS A 162 1.82 -0.65 -2.37
C LYS A 162 1.54 -1.99 -3.03
N LYS A 163 0.30 -2.27 -3.46
CA LYS A 163 -0.07 -3.62 -3.93
C LYS A 163 -0.83 -3.62 -5.25
N LEU A 164 -2.05 -3.08 -5.29
CA LEU A 164 -2.96 -3.21 -6.43
C LEU A 164 -3.14 -1.94 -7.26
N TRP A 165 -2.73 -0.78 -6.74
CA TRP A 165 -2.95 0.52 -7.39
C TRP A 165 -4.45 0.82 -7.64
N ASP A 166 -5.33 0.27 -6.81
CA ASP A 166 -6.79 0.42 -6.90
C ASP A 166 -7.27 1.47 -5.88
N ASN A 167 -7.11 2.74 -6.26
CA ASN A 167 -7.46 3.87 -5.40
C ASN A 167 -8.97 3.97 -5.11
N GLU A 168 -9.83 3.48 -6.01
CA GLU A 168 -11.29 3.49 -5.83
C GLU A 168 -11.71 2.51 -4.73
N MET A 169 -11.23 1.25 -4.80
CA MET A 169 -11.52 0.28 -3.74
C MET A 169 -10.83 0.64 -2.43
N ALA A 170 -9.64 1.25 -2.47
CA ALA A 170 -8.99 1.79 -1.29
C ALA A 170 -9.88 2.86 -0.63
N ALA A 171 -10.39 3.83 -1.40
CA ALA A 171 -11.29 4.87 -0.89
C ALA A 171 -12.59 4.30 -0.32
N TYR A 172 -13.16 3.27 -0.96
CA TYR A 172 -14.34 2.57 -0.46
C TYR A 172 -14.10 1.94 0.91
N TYR A 173 -13.10 1.07 1.05
CA TYR A 173 -12.86 0.34 2.29
C TYR A 173 -12.38 1.25 3.43
N ILE A 174 -11.56 2.25 3.15
CA ILE A 174 -11.18 3.27 4.15
C ILE A 174 -12.41 4.07 4.60
N SER A 175 -13.36 4.35 3.69
CA SER A 175 -14.62 5.00 4.05
C SER A 175 -15.51 4.12 4.93
N GLU A 176 -15.53 2.81 4.70
CA GLU A 176 -16.19 1.85 5.60
C GLU A 176 -15.52 1.82 6.98
N ALA A 177 -14.19 1.83 7.04
CA ALA A 177 -13.45 1.87 8.32
C ALA A 177 -13.87 3.09 9.18
N CYS A 178 -14.15 4.24 8.56
CA CYS A 178 -14.65 5.43 9.24
C CYS A 178 -16.07 5.29 9.84
N LYS A 179 -16.79 4.19 9.63
CA LYS A 179 -18.10 3.96 10.27
C LYS A 179 -17.98 3.29 11.63
N TYR A 180 -16.84 2.69 11.91
CA TYR A 180 -16.65 1.82 13.06
C TYR A 180 -15.60 2.36 14.03
N ASP A 181 -15.64 1.83 15.24
CA ASP A 181 -14.66 2.01 16.30
C ASP A 181 -14.01 0.64 16.57
N SER A 182 -13.10 0.52 17.52
CA SER A 182 -12.53 -0.76 17.94
C SER A 182 -13.09 -1.22 19.29
N VAL A 183 -12.67 -2.40 19.74
CA VAL A 183 -13.02 -2.97 21.04
C VAL A 183 -11.76 -3.56 21.65
N ASP A 184 -11.52 -3.25 22.92
CA ASP A 184 -10.45 -3.86 23.69
C ASP A 184 -10.71 -5.37 23.86
N PRO A 185 -9.83 -6.26 23.39
CA PRO A 185 -10.08 -7.70 23.42
C PRO A 185 -10.06 -8.30 24.84
N ASN A 186 -9.44 -7.63 25.82
CA ASN A 186 -9.33 -8.13 27.19
C ASN A 186 -10.50 -7.68 28.07
N SER A 187 -10.98 -6.46 27.85
CA SER A 187 -12.00 -5.81 28.70
C SER A 187 -13.35 -5.66 28.00
N GLY A 188 -13.43 -5.84 26.69
CA GLY A 188 -14.63 -5.62 25.89
C GLY A 188 -15.05 -4.15 25.78
N THR A 189 -14.23 -3.22 26.28
CA THR A 189 -14.56 -1.79 26.25
C THR A 189 -14.41 -1.23 24.84
N LYS A 190 -15.38 -0.44 24.41
CA LYS A 190 -15.31 0.27 23.13
C LYS A 190 -14.12 1.25 23.14
N GLN A 191 -13.28 1.16 22.12
CA GLN A 191 -12.16 2.07 21.91
C GLN A 191 -12.43 2.89 20.66
N ARG A 192 -12.30 4.21 20.76
CA ARG A 192 -12.44 5.09 19.59
C ARG A 192 -11.38 4.71 18.56
N ARG A 193 -11.76 4.64 17.28
CA ARG A 193 -10.76 4.44 16.22
C ARG A 193 -9.69 5.55 16.23
N PRO A 194 -8.45 5.26 15.78
CA PRO A 194 -7.42 6.28 15.64
C PRO A 194 -7.80 7.42 14.68
N ASP A 195 -7.28 8.62 14.92
CA ASP A 195 -7.56 9.82 14.12
C ASP A 195 -7.01 9.73 12.68
N PHE A 196 -5.92 8.98 12.48
CA PHE A 196 -5.31 8.81 11.16
C PHE A 196 -6.27 8.14 10.16
N VAL A 197 -7.25 7.36 10.63
CA VAL A 197 -8.25 6.71 9.78
C VAL A 197 -9.11 7.75 9.05
N ASP A 198 -9.57 8.78 9.78
CA ASP A 198 -10.36 9.87 9.21
C ASP A 198 -9.52 10.75 8.25
N ARG A 199 -8.22 10.90 8.51
CA ARG A 199 -7.29 11.61 7.61
C ARG A 199 -6.98 10.81 6.36
N MET A 200 -6.78 9.50 6.49
CA MET A 200 -6.55 8.60 5.37
C MET A 200 -7.73 8.62 4.41
N LYS A 201 -8.97 8.65 4.92
CA LYS A 201 -10.16 8.83 4.08
C LYS A 201 -10.11 10.12 3.26
N ALA A 202 -9.71 11.24 3.86
CA ALA A 202 -9.60 12.51 3.14
C ALA A 202 -8.57 12.41 2.01
N HIS A 203 -7.40 11.82 2.28
CA HIS A 203 -6.39 11.57 1.25
C HIS A 203 -6.87 10.62 0.16
N MET A 204 -7.67 9.59 0.49
CA MET A 204 -8.17 8.65 -0.51
C MET A 204 -9.20 9.32 -1.42
N LEU A 205 -10.08 10.15 -0.86
CA LEU A 205 -11.03 10.95 -1.63
C LEU A 205 -10.30 11.94 -2.56
N GLU A 206 -9.24 12.57 -2.07
CA GLU A 206 -8.33 13.36 -2.91
C GLU A 206 -7.74 12.49 -4.03
N LYS A 207 -7.20 11.30 -3.72
CA LYS A 207 -6.61 10.31 -4.65
C LYS A 207 -7.55 9.79 -5.76
N ILE A 208 -8.86 9.97 -5.62
CA ILE A 208 -9.84 9.67 -6.69
C ILE A 208 -10.48 10.93 -7.29
N GLY A 209 -9.98 12.13 -6.96
CA GLY A 209 -10.44 13.41 -7.49
C GLY A 209 -11.75 13.91 -6.88
N LYS A 210 -12.20 13.33 -5.76
CA LYS A 210 -13.41 13.75 -5.02
C LYS A 210 -13.07 14.87 -4.03
N PHE A 211 -12.64 16.00 -4.58
CA PHE A 211 -12.07 17.10 -3.83
C PHE A 211 -13.02 17.74 -2.79
N ASP A 212 -14.29 17.96 -3.14
CA ASP A 212 -15.27 18.51 -2.19
C ASP A 212 -15.53 17.55 -1.01
N GLU A 213 -15.61 16.24 -1.29
CA GLU A 213 -15.77 15.22 -0.25
C GLU A 213 -14.51 15.13 0.63
N ALA A 214 -13.32 15.27 0.03
CA ALA A 214 -12.05 15.31 0.75
C ALA A 214 -11.98 16.52 1.71
N GLU A 215 -12.37 17.71 1.26
CA GLU A 215 -12.46 18.92 2.08
C GLU A 215 -13.42 18.74 3.26
N GLN A 216 -14.61 18.19 3.01
CA GLN A 216 -15.58 17.87 4.07
C GLN A 216 -14.99 16.87 5.08
N GLN A 217 -14.29 15.85 4.60
CA GLN A 217 -13.67 14.86 5.46
C GLN A 217 -12.51 15.44 6.28
N TRP A 218 -11.72 16.39 5.75
CA TRP A 218 -10.73 17.12 6.53
C TRP A 218 -11.35 17.91 7.67
N ASN A 219 -12.50 18.56 7.44
CA ASN A 219 -13.24 19.25 8.48
C ASN A 219 -13.74 18.28 9.58
N VAL A 220 -14.20 17.09 9.20
CA VAL A 220 -14.58 16.03 10.15
C VAL A 220 -13.37 15.57 10.97
N ALA A 221 -12.24 15.27 10.32
CA ALA A 221 -11.01 14.83 10.98
C ALA A 221 -10.52 15.90 11.97
N ARG A 222 -10.50 17.16 11.57
CA ARG A 222 -10.09 18.29 12.41
C ARG A 222 -10.98 18.43 13.65
N LYS A 223 -12.30 18.47 13.47
CA LYS A 223 -13.27 18.57 14.59
C LYS A 223 -13.07 17.45 15.61
N LYS A 224 -12.84 16.23 15.12
CA LYS A 224 -12.61 15.05 15.95
C LYS A 224 -11.35 15.16 16.81
N VAL A 225 -10.29 15.74 16.26
CA VAL A 225 -9.04 16.02 17.00
C VAL A 225 -9.30 17.09 18.05
N GLU A 226 -10.04 18.16 17.74
CA GLU A 226 -10.41 19.19 18.73
C GLU A 226 -11.20 18.63 19.91
N GLU A 227 -12.18 17.74 19.64
CA GLU A 227 -12.93 17.05 20.68
C GLU A 227 -12.03 16.18 21.56
N ALA A 228 -11.06 15.49 20.97
CA ALA A 228 -10.12 14.65 21.69
C ALA A 228 -9.12 15.49 22.54
N LEU A 229 -8.65 16.62 22.02
CA LEU A 229 -7.84 17.58 22.79
C LEU A 229 -8.62 18.14 23.97
N ALA A 230 -9.86 18.55 23.76
CA ALA A 230 -10.73 19.05 24.83
C ALA A 230 -11.00 17.98 25.90
N ALA A 231 -11.10 16.70 25.52
CA ALA A 231 -11.20 15.60 26.47
C ALA A 231 -9.91 15.44 27.28
N ASN A 232 -8.75 15.46 26.62
CA ASN A 232 -7.43 15.37 27.28
C ASN A 232 -7.19 16.50 28.29
N LEU A 233 -7.66 17.72 28.01
CA LEU A 233 -7.61 18.84 28.96
C LEU A 233 -8.44 18.60 30.23
N LYS A 234 -9.58 17.90 30.11
CA LYS A 234 -10.45 17.57 31.26
C LYS A 234 -9.94 16.36 32.05
N LYS A 235 -9.46 15.34 31.34
CA LYS A 235 -8.90 14.11 31.92
C LYS A 235 -7.76 13.62 31.01
N PRO A 236 -6.49 13.72 31.44
CA PRO A 236 -5.35 13.28 30.65
C PRO A 236 -5.50 11.85 30.14
N GLY A 237 -5.24 11.64 28.85
CA GLY A 237 -5.33 10.35 28.15
C GLY A 237 -6.75 9.95 27.69
N SER A 238 -7.80 10.68 28.08
CA SER A 238 -9.18 10.31 27.71
C SER A 238 -9.54 10.55 26.25
N GLY A 239 -8.80 11.43 25.56
CA GLY A 239 -8.87 11.65 24.11
C GLY A 239 -7.84 10.83 23.32
N GLY A 240 -7.09 9.94 23.98
CA GLY A 240 -5.97 9.21 23.36
C GLY A 240 -4.73 10.08 23.16
N TRP A 241 -3.85 9.63 22.26
CA TRP A 241 -2.55 10.23 21.98
C TRP A 241 -2.64 11.35 20.92
N VAL A 242 -3.49 12.35 21.16
CA VAL A 242 -3.60 13.53 20.30
C VAL A 242 -3.01 14.77 20.97
N ASP A 243 -2.34 15.60 20.18
CA ASP A 243 -1.74 16.88 20.59
C ASP A 243 -1.98 17.98 19.55
N GLN A 244 -1.39 19.16 19.77
CA GLN A 244 -1.47 20.28 18.83
C GLN A 244 -0.87 19.92 17.46
N GLY A 245 0.17 19.09 17.42
CA GLY A 245 0.79 18.63 16.18
C GLY A 245 -0.17 17.82 15.32
N THR A 246 -1.05 17.03 15.94
CA THR A 246 -2.14 16.32 15.25
C THR A 246 -3.12 17.29 14.59
N LEU A 247 -3.47 18.39 15.26
CA LEU A 247 -4.36 19.41 14.74
C LEU A 247 -3.70 20.19 13.59
N ASP A 248 -2.44 20.58 13.77
CA ASP A 248 -1.64 21.26 12.75
C ASP A 248 -1.44 20.36 11.52
N LEU A 249 -1.32 19.04 11.68
CA LEU A 249 -1.27 18.10 10.57
C LEU A 249 -2.58 18.10 9.74
N CYS A 250 -3.75 18.17 10.39
CA CYS A 250 -5.02 18.34 9.69
C CYS A 250 -5.06 19.66 8.91
N ASP A 251 -4.67 20.77 9.52
CA ASP A 251 -4.70 22.08 8.88
C ASP A 251 -3.67 22.17 7.71
N ARG A 252 -2.49 21.57 7.86
CA ARG A 252 -1.49 21.50 6.78
C ARG A 252 -1.99 20.71 5.57
N ASN A 253 -2.51 19.51 5.77
CA ASN A 253 -2.98 18.69 4.65
C ASN A 253 -4.23 19.26 3.98
N HIS A 254 -5.17 19.79 4.78
CA HIS A 254 -6.37 20.44 4.28
C HIS A 254 -6.04 21.70 3.47
N SER A 255 -5.13 22.54 3.97
CA SER A 255 -4.69 23.72 3.21
C SER A 255 -3.99 23.32 1.92
N LEU A 256 -3.10 22.32 1.92
CA LEU A 256 -2.43 21.86 0.70
C LEU A 256 -3.40 21.36 -0.38
N LEU A 257 -4.45 20.62 -0.01
CA LEU A 257 -5.51 20.21 -0.94
C LEU A 257 -6.10 21.42 -1.69
N LEU A 258 -6.44 22.48 -0.95
CA LEU A 258 -7.07 23.69 -1.51
C LEU A 258 -6.07 24.55 -2.28
N LEU A 259 -4.86 24.73 -1.74
CA LEU A 259 -3.77 25.46 -2.39
C LEU A 259 -3.44 24.84 -3.75
N ARG A 260 -3.35 23.51 -3.82
CA ARG A 260 -3.08 22.78 -5.05
C ARG A 260 -4.15 22.97 -6.11
N GLN A 261 -5.40 23.12 -5.73
CA GLN A 261 -6.45 23.44 -6.70
C GLN A 261 -6.35 24.87 -7.21
N GLY A 262 -5.95 25.80 -6.33
CA GLY A 262 -5.53 27.14 -6.73
C GLY A 262 -4.39 27.08 -7.74
N TRP A 263 -3.26 26.47 -7.37
CA TRP A 263 -2.04 26.36 -8.19
C TRP A 263 -2.28 25.68 -9.53
N ARG A 264 -2.86 24.48 -9.51
CA ARG A 264 -2.99 23.64 -10.70
C ARG A 264 -4.05 24.20 -11.66
N TYR A 265 -5.16 24.73 -11.15
CA TYR A 265 -6.35 25.02 -11.95
C TYR A 265 -6.81 26.48 -11.93
N GLY A 266 -6.09 27.37 -11.24
CA GLY A 266 -6.48 28.77 -11.14
C GLY A 266 -7.71 29.02 -10.27
N ASP A 267 -8.10 28.07 -9.41
CA ASP A 267 -9.22 28.25 -8.48
C ASP A 267 -8.83 29.21 -7.34
N MET A 268 -8.96 30.51 -7.62
CA MET A 268 -8.58 31.56 -6.68
C MET A 268 -9.40 31.55 -5.40
N LYS A 269 -10.66 31.05 -5.44
CA LYS A 269 -11.48 30.94 -4.23
C LYS A 269 -10.88 29.91 -3.29
N ARG A 270 -10.53 28.73 -3.82
CA ARG A 270 -9.89 27.68 -3.03
C ARG A 270 -8.47 28.05 -2.62
N TYR A 271 -7.72 28.78 -3.46
CA TYR A 271 -6.42 29.32 -3.07
C TYR A 271 -6.55 30.21 -1.81
N GLU A 272 -7.50 31.16 -1.81
CA GLU A 272 -7.71 32.03 -0.65
C GLU A 272 -8.09 31.24 0.62
N GLN A 273 -8.98 30.26 0.48
CA GLN A 273 -9.40 29.40 1.59
C GLN A 273 -8.24 28.57 2.13
N GLY A 274 -7.42 27.99 1.24
CA GLY A 274 -6.22 27.23 1.60
C GLY A 274 -5.24 28.08 2.41
N LEU A 275 -5.00 29.33 1.99
CA LEU A 275 -4.14 30.27 2.72
C LEU A 275 -4.68 30.61 4.11
N LYS A 276 -5.98 30.88 4.24
CA LYS A 276 -6.63 31.12 5.56
C LYS A 276 -6.47 29.95 6.53
N ILE A 277 -6.42 28.71 6.02
CA ILE A 277 -6.18 27.52 6.84
C ILE A 277 -4.68 27.38 7.15
N ALA A 278 -3.81 27.52 6.15
CA ALA A 278 -2.36 27.44 6.31
C ALA A 278 -1.82 28.44 7.34
N GLU A 279 -2.39 29.65 7.37
CA GLU A 279 -2.04 30.73 8.31
C GLU A 279 -2.37 30.41 9.78
N ARG A 280 -3.19 29.39 10.06
CA ARG A 280 -3.47 28.93 11.44
C ARG A 280 -2.26 28.22 12.06
N VAL A 281 -1.48 27.55 11.23
CA VAL A 281 -0.31 26.78 11.64
C VAL A 281 0.86 27.74 11.85
N LYS A 282 1.42 27.75 13.06
CA LYS A 282 2.47 28.70 13.46
C LYS A 282 3.87 28.10 13.53
N THR A 283 3.97 26.79 13.34
CA THR A 283 5.22 26.04 13.36
C THR A 283 5.14 24.85 12.39
N PRO A 284 6.25 24.41 11.81
CA PRO A 284 7.60 25.00 11.88
C PRO A 284 7.74 26.32 11.11
N GLU A 285 8.88 27.02 11.28
CA GLU A 285 9.12 28.36 10.71
C GLU A 285 9.08 28.38 9.17
N ASP A 286 9.63 27.35 8.54
CA ASP A 286 9.59 27.11 7.10
C ASP A 286 8.15 27.05 6.55
N TRP A 287 7.21 26.45 7.28
CA TRP A 287 5.79 26.47 6.91
C TRP A 287 5.22 27.90 6.91
N VAL A 288 5.57 28.69 7.92
CA VAL A 288 5.10 30.07 8.05
C VAL A 288 5.64 30.94 6.92
N GLU A 289 6.93 30.80 6.60
CA GLU A 289 7.58 31.49 5.48
C GLU A 289 6.96 31.11 4.13
N ALA A 290 6.78 29.80 3.88
CA ALA A 290 6.14 29.29 2.68
C ALA A 290 4.71 29.83 2.52
N THR A 291 3.94 29.87 3.61
CA THR A 291 2.57 30.42 3.62
C THR A 291 2.57 31.92 3.29
N GLN A 292 3.50 32.71 3.83
CA GLN A 292 3.62 34.13 3.52
C GLN A 292 4.01 34.37 2.05
N SER A 293 4.89 33.55 1.50
CA SER A 293 5.29 33.68 0.10
C SER A 293 4.14 33.28 -0.84
N ALA A 294 3.41 32.22 -0.53
CA ALA A 294 2.18 31.84 -1.25
C ALA A 294 1.07 32.91 -1.13
N ARG A 295 0.97 33.65 -0.03
CA ARG A 295 0.07 34.82 0.09
C ARG A 295 0.45 35.94 -0.88
N LYS A 296 1.74 36.28 -0.96
CA LYS A 296 2.22 37.31 -1.90
C LYS A 296 1.96 36.89 -3.35
N ASP A 297 2.16 35.62 -3.68
CA ASP A 297 1.84 35.08 -5.00
C ASP A 297 0.34 35.19 -5.30
N TYR A 298 -0.53 34.76 -4.38
CA TYR A 298 -1.99 34.93 -4.51
C TYR A 298 -2.39 36.39 -4.77
N GLU A 299 -1.86 37.34 -4.00
CA GLU A 299 -2.14 38.77 -4.15
C GLU A 299 -1.69 39.32 -5.51
N SER A 300 -0.61 38.77 -6.07
CA SER A 300 -0.14 39.12 -7.41
C SER A 300 -1.04 38.59 -8.53
N ARG A 301 -1.83 37.54 -8.26
CA ARG A 301 -2.69 36.85 -9.24
C ARG A 301 -4.16 37.24 -9.14
N ILE A 302 -4.65 37.58 -7.95
CA ILE A 302 -6.07 37.91 -7.76
C ILE A 302 -6.48 39.09 -8.64
N GLY A 303 -7.63 38.98 -9.30
CA GLY A 303 -8.13 39.98 -10.24
C GLY A 303 -7.45 39.93 -11.63
N ARG A 304 -6.50 39.02 -11.85
CA ARG A 304 -5.95 38.70 -13.18
C ARG A 304 -6.57 37.40 -13.70
N HIS A 305 -6.64 37.24 -15.02
CA HIS A 305 -7.01 35.96 -15.64
C HIS A 305 -5.80 35.01 -15.57
N TRP A 306 -5.85 34.02 -14.68
CA TRP A 306 -4.82 32.99 -14.54
C TRP A 306 -5.47 31.61 -14.55
N GLU A 307 -4.97 30.74 -15.44
CA GLU A 307 -5.58 29.44 -15.76
C GLU A 307 -4.95 28.27 -14.96
N GLY A 308 -4.05 28.56 -14.04
CA GLY A 308 -3.33 27.55 -13.27
C GLY A 308 -2.09 27.00 -13.99
N ASP A 309 -1.26 26.28 -13.23
CA ASP A 309 -0.02 25.67 -13.68
C ASP A 309 -0.25 24.51 -14.66
N ALA A 310 -1.33 23.75 -14.48
CA ALA A 310 -1.67 22.60 -15.31
C ALA A 310 -2.20 22.99 -16.71
N SER A 311 -2.42 24.28 -16.97
CA SER A 311 -2.79 24.79 -18.29
C SER A 311 -1.64 24.74 -19.31
N LYS A 312 -0.39 24.67 -18.84
CA LYS A 312 0.82 24.71 -19.68
C LYS A 312 1.21 23.32 -20.18
N PRO A 313 1.07 23.01 -21.49
CA PRO A 313 1.41 21.69 -22.00
C PRO A 313 2.85 21.28 -21.69
N LEU A 314 3.05 20.00 -21.38
CA LEU A 314 4.34 19.37 -21.17
C LEU A 314 4.41 18.11 -22.03
N ASP A 315 5.32 18.14 -23.01
CA ASP A 315 5.64 16.96 -23.80
C ASP A 315 6.44 15.97 -22.94
N GLY A 316 5.81 14.85 -22.62
CA GLY A 316 6.36 13.80 -21.78
C GLY A 316 7.56 13.10 -22.41
N LYS A 317 7.71 13.14 -23.75
CA LYS A 317 8.77 12.46 -24.51
C LYS A 317 9.07 11.06 -23.98
N PHE A 318 8.02 10.31 -23.70
CA PHE A 318 8.13 9.04 -23.03
C PHE A 318 8.69 8.00 -23.97
N ASN A 319 9.82 7.42 -23.60
CA ASN A 319 10.37 6.29 -24.30
C ASN A 319 10.57 5.16 -23.30
N ALA A 320 10.05 3.98 -23.65
CA ALA A 320 10.40 2.74 -22.99
C ALA A 320 10.87 1.72 -24.03
N SER A 321 11.80 0.88 -23.60
CA SER A 321 12.32 -0.27 -24.34
C SER A 321 12.63 -1.39 -23.36
N TRP A 322 12.70 -2.61 -23.88
CA TRP A 322 13.12 -3.78 -23.11
C TRP A 322 14.14 -4.59 -23.91
N LEU A 323 14.94 -5.39 -23.22
CA LEU A 323 15.83 -6.38 -23.83
C LEU A 323 15.98 -7.61 -22.94
N ARG A 324 16.27 -8.76 -23.55
CA ARG A 324 16.69 -9.97 -22.84
C ARG A 324 18.19 -9.90 -22.55
N ALA A 325 18.57 -9.77 -21.29
CA ALA A 325 19.97 -9.74 -20.87
C ALA A 325 20.56 -11.16 -20.70
N ALA A 326 19.71 -12.12 -20.33
CA ALA A 326 20.00 -13.56 -20.25
C ALA A 326 18.67 -14.33 -20.28
N PRO A 327 18.66 -15.67 -20.45
CA PRO A 327 17.45 -16.47 -20.26
C PRO A 327 16.75 -16.13 -18.94
N ARG A 328 15.46 -15.78 -19.01
CA ARG A 328 14.62 -15.36 -17.87
C ARG A 328 15.08 -14.07 -17.17
N VAL A 329 15.90 -13.26 -17.81
CA VAL A 329 16.39 -11.98 -17.28
C VAL A 329 16.09 -10.86 -18.28
N LEU A 330 15.16 -9.98 -17.90
CA LEU A 330 14.75 -8.83 -18.70
C LEU A 330 15.34 -7.54 -18.12
N VAL A 331 15.64 -6.59 -18.99
CA VAL A 331 15.98 -5.22 -18.60
C VAL A 331 14.98 -4.30 -19.26
N ILE A 332 14.34 -3.44 -18.45
CA ILE A 332 13.48 -2.35 -18.91
C ILE A 332 14.28 -1.06 -18.74
N LYS A 333 14.29 -0.22 -19.77
CA LYS A 333 14.96 1.08 -19.72
C LYS A 333 14.24 2.12 -20.58
N GLY A 334 14.41 3.38 -20.22
CA GLY A 334 13.76 4.46 -20.95
C GLY A 334 14.07 5.85 -20.42
N THR A 335 13.36 6.83 -20.99
CA THR A 335 13.49 8.26 -20.67
C THR A 335 12.12 8.91 -20.56
N VAL A 336 12.03 9.98 -19.79
CA VAL A 336 10.83 10.79 -19.61
C VAL A 336 11.17 12.26 -19.30
N ASN A 337 10.42 13.18 -19.88
CA ASN A 337 10.57 14.62 -19.75
C ASN A 337 9.52 15.23 -18.81
N ILE A 338 9.47 14.77 -17.57
CA ILE A 338 8.51 15.27 -16.55
C ILE A 338 9.19 15.91 -15.34
N ILE A 339 10.48 15.66 -15.15
CA ILE A 339 11.26 16.15 -14.01
C ILE A 339 12.37 17.20 -14.30
N PRO A 340 12.54 17.83 -15.49
CA PRO A 340 13.57 18.86 -15.64
C PRO A 340 13.34 20.02 -14.66
N ALA A 341 14.39 20.48 -14.00
CA ALA A 341 14.30 21.58 -13.04
C ALA A 341 13.69 22.84 -13.66
N SER A 342 13.98 23.10 -14.94
CA SER A 342 13.45 24.25 -15.69
C SER A 342 11.93 24.28 -15.79
N GLU A 343 11.26 23.12 -15.74
CA GLU A 343 9.79 23.03 -15.81
C GLU A 343 9.09 23.54 -14.55
N TYR A 344 9.82 23.67 -13.44
CA TYR A 344 9.29 24.21 -12.19
C TYR A 344 9.38 25.74 -12.13
N LYS A 345 10.13 26.37 -13.05
CA LYS A 345 10.31 27.82 -13.04
C LYS A 345 8.97 28.55 -13.21
N GLY A 346 8.62 29.34 -12.19
CA GLY A 346 7.45 30.21 -12.23
C GLY A 346 6.11 29.50 -12.11
N LEU A 347 6.09 28.24 -11.66
CA LEU A 347 4.86 27.62 -11.16
C LEU A 347 4.38 28.37 -9.92
N ALA A 348 3.06 28.49 -9.74
CA ALA A 348 2.48 29.05 -8.52
C ALA A 348 2.83 28.20 -7.30
N SER A 349 2.95 26.89 -7.44
CA SER A 349 3.40 25.99 -6.37
C SER A 349 4.81 26.30 -5.84
N GLU A 350 5.68 26.91 -6.65
CA GLU A 350 7.03 27.32 -6.21
C GLU A 350 7.02 28.52 -5.27
N SER A 351 5.90 29.26 -5.17
CA SER A 351 5.70 30.25 -4.10
C SER A 351 5.62 29.60 -2.72
N PHE A 352 5.33 28.30 -2.64
CA PHE A 352 5.26 27.56 -1.39
C PHE A 352 6.43 26.60 -1.23
N THR A 353 6.81 25.88 -2.29
CA THR A 353 7.83 24.82 -2.17
C THR A 353 9.26 25.33 -2.21
N HIS A 354 9.50 26.50 -2.81
CA HIS A 354 10.82 27.14 -2.96
C HIS A 354 11.90 26.31 -3.66
N TRP A 355 11.58 25.14 -4.20
CA TRP A 355 12.56 24.16 -4.63
C TRP A 355 13.42 24.67 -5.79
N TYR A 356 12.79 25.22 -6.83
CA TYR A 356 13.48 25.76 -8.00
C TYR A 356 14.35 26.96 -7.60
N ALA A 357 13.82 27.86 -6.78
CA ALA A 357 14.55 29.05 -6.33
C ALA A 357 15.79 28.68 -5.51
N GLN A 358 15.65 27.73 -4.57
CA GLN A 358 16.76 27.20 -3.78
C GLN A 358 17.78 26.49 -4.65
N ASN A 359 17.33 25.67 -5.61
CA ASN A 359 18.22 25.00 -6.57
C ASN A 359 19.02 26.01 -7.42
N GLN A 360 18.44 27.16 -7.79
CA GLN A 360 19.15 28.21 -8.53
C GLN A 360 20.10 29.04 -7.64
N ALA A 361 19.79 29.17 -6.36
CA ALA A 361 20.63 29.90 -5.40
C ALA A 361 21.80 29.07 -4.86
N ALA A 362 21.74 27.74 -5.00
CA ALA A 362 22.83 26.84 -4.62
C ALA A 362 24.09 27.07 -5.46
N GLU A 363 25.24 26.69 -4.90
CA GLU A 363 26.52 26.72 -5.61
C GLU A 363 26.43 25.95 -6.93
N PRO A 364 27.12 26.37 -8.01
CA PRO A 364 27.00 25.74 -9.34
C PRO A 364 27.18 24.21 -9.34
N GLU A 365 27.99 23.69 -8.42
CA GLU A 365 28.29 22.26 -8.24
C GLU A 365 27.14 21.49 -7.55
N GLN A 366 26.27 22.19 -6.82
CA GLN A 366 25.12 21.63 -6.11
C GLN A 366 23.81 21.76 -6.89
N GLN A 367 23.78 22.58 -7.96
CA GLN A 367 22.58 22.74 -8.78
C GLN A 367 22.24 21.44 -9.50
N VAL A 368 21.04 20.94 -9.28
CA VAL A 368 20.52 19.77 -9.98
C VAL A 368 19.74 20.19 -11.22
N ARG A 369 19.95 19.48 -12.31
CA ARG A 369 19.20 19.67 -13.57
C ARG A 369 17.81 19.05 -13.53
N TRP A 370 17.56 18.17 -12.56
CA TRP A 370 16.38 17.32 -12.50
C TRP A 370 15.85 17.25 -11.07
N ARG A 371 14.51 17.30 -10.93
CA ARG A 371 13.81 17.03 -9.68
C ARG A 371 13.47 15.55 -9.60
N ASP A 372 14.46 14.74 -9.26
CA ASP A 372 14.34 13.27 -9.26
C ASP A 372 13.34 12.75 -8.23
N GLY A 373 12.87 11.50 -8.41
CA GLY A 373 11.95 10.83 -7.48
C GLY A 373 10.63 10.36 -8.07
N SER A 374 10.34 10.70 -9.33
CA SER A 374 9.20 10.16 -10.06
C SER A 374 9.30 8.64 -10.23
N ARG A 375 8.16 8.01 -10.50
CA ARG A 375 8.03 6.55 -10.68
C ARG A 375 7.51 6.22 -12.07
N VAL A 376 8.10 5.18 -12.66
CA VAL A 376 7.56 4.46 -13.81
C VAL A 376 7.22 3.07 -13.32
N TYR A 377 6.08 2.54 -13.70
CA TYR A 377 5.62 1.21 -13.30
C TYR A 377 5.74 0.24 -14.46
N TRP A 378 5.87 -1.04 -14.13
CA TRP A 378 5.89 -2.10 -15.12
C TRP A 378 5.09 -3.30 -14.63
N ARG A 379 4.51 -4.04 -15.58
CA ARG A 379 3.80 -5.29 -15.34
C ARG A 379 4.07 -6.26 -16.48
N LEU A 380 4.59 -7.44 -16.14
CA LEU A 380 4.72 -8.59 -17.03
C LEU A 380 3.67 -9.62 -16.65
N GLN A 381 2.90 -10.10 -17.61
CA GLN A 381 1.88 -11.12 -17.38
C GLN A 381 1.66 -12.01 -18.60
N ASP A 382 1.03 -13.16 -18.40
CA ASP A 382 0.43 -13.91 -19.52
C ASP A 382 -0.54 -13.00 -20.29
N ILE A 383 -0.61 -13.19 -21.61
CA ILE A 383 -1.34 -12.27 -22.51
C ILE A 383 -2.82 -12.12 -22.17
N ASP A 384 -3.42 -13.20 -21.69
CA ASP A 384 -4.83 -13.40 -21.33
C ASP A 384 -5.07 -13.42 -19.81
N TYR A 385 -4.05 -13.07 -19.00
CA TYR A 385 -4.20 -13.02 -17.56
C TYR A 385 -5.17 -11.93 -17.11
N GLU A 386 -6.21 -12.37 -16.40
CA GLU A 386 -7.08 -11.54 -15.58
C GLU A 386 -6.90 -11.92 -14.11
N MET A 387 -6.85 -10.93 -13.23
CA MET A 387 -6.76 -11.20 -11.79
C MET A 387 -8.08 -11.82 -11.33
N PRO A 388 -8.07 -12.99 -10.68
CA PRO A 388 -9.31 -13.62 -10.25
C PRO A 388 -9.93 -12.81 -9.11
N ASP A 389 -11.25 -12.61 -9.17
CA ASP A 389 -12.02 -12.16 -8.01
C ASP A 389 -12.38 -13.38 -7.14
N VAL A 390 -11.82 -13.43 -5.94
CA VAL A 390 -11.96 -14.55 -5.02
C VAL A 390 -12.75 -14.08 -3.80
N ASP A 391 -13.98 -14.58 -3.66
CA ASP A 391 -14.84 -14.23 -2.53
C ASP A 391 -14.64 -15.11 -1.29
N LYS A 392 -14.32 -16.38 -1.53
CA LYS A 392 -14.08 -17.38 -0.49
C LYS A 392 -12.61 -17.73 -0.47
N PHE A 393 -12.02 -17.53 0.70
CA PHE A 393 -10.64 -17.84 0.90
C PHE A 393 -10.34 -19.32 0.66
N SER A 394 -9.30 -19.57 -0.13
CA SER A 394 -8.75 -20.90 -0.41
C SER A 394 -7.24 -20.81 -0.44
N TRP A 395 -6.58 -21.83 0.10
CA TRP A 395 -5.13 -21.98 0.01
C TRP A 395 -4.65 -22.52 -1.33
N ASN A 396 -5.58 -22.98 -2.18
CA ASN A 396 -5.26 -23.43 -3.53
C ASN A 396 -5.17 -22.22 -4.48
N THR A 397 -4.07 -21.48 -4.38
CA THR A 397 -3.73 -20.42 -5.32
C THR A 397 -3.35 -21.04 -6.66
N ASN A 398 -3.90 -20.54 -7.76
CA ASN A 398 -3.47 -20.96 -9.09
C ASN A 398 -2.06 -20.41 -9.37
N LEU A 399 -1.08 -21.31 -9.44
CA LEU A 399 0.34 -20.99 -9.69
C LEU A 399 0.76 -21.28 -11.15
N GLU A 400 -0.20 -21.50 -12.06
CA GLU A 400 0.08 -21.78 -13.47
C GLU A 400 0.38 -20.52 -14.27
N ASN A 401 -0.19 -19.39 -13.87
CA ASN A 401 -0.04 -18.13 -14.57
C ASN A 401 1.28 -17.44 -14.20
N THR A 402 1.83 -16.67 -15.14
CA THR A 402 2.92 -15.73 -14.85
C THR A 402 2.35 -14.32 -14.69
N VAL A 403 2.62 -13.70 -13.54
CA VAL A 403 2.30 -12.29 -13.30
C VAL A 403 3.31 -11.67 -12.35
N ALA A 404 3.87 -10.53 -12.74
CA ALA A 404 4.86 -9.77 -11.99
C ALA A 404 4.68 -8.28 -12.25
N TRP A 405 4.92 -7.44 -11.25
CA TRP A 405 4.93 -5.99 -11.42
C TRP A 405 5.76 -5.31 -10.34
N GLY A 406 6.13 -4.06 -10.62
CA GLY A 406 6.83 -3.19 -9.69
C GLY A 406 6.96 -1.78 -10.23
N ASP A 407 7.73 -0.95 -9.52
CA ASP A 407 8.08 0.40 -9.92
C ASP A 407 9.56 0.54 -10.24
N ILE A 408 9.90 1.64 -10.90
CA ILE A 408 11.23 2.04 -11.34
C ILE A 408 11.41 3.48 -10.92
N TYR A 409 12.49 3.75 -10.20
CA TYR A 409 12.89 5.12 -9.87
C TYR A 409 13.33 5.86 -11.14
N VAL A 410 12.83 7.08 -11.32
CA VAL A 410 13.28 7.98 -12.39
C VAL A 410 14.31 8.97 -11.81
N GLY A 411 15.52 8.92 -12.36
CA GLY A 411 16.60 9.84 -12.04
C GLY A 411 17.23 10.41 -13.31
N GLY A 412 17.48 11.73 -13.34
CA GLY A 412 18.07 12.38 -14.50
C GLY A 412 17.24 12.29 -15.78
N GLY A 413 15.91 12.19 -15.65
CA GLY A 413 14.97 11.97 -16.76
C GLY A 413 15.06 10.57 -17.39
N SER A 414 15.73 9.63 -16.73
CA SER A 414 15.94 8.26 -17.21
C SER A 414 15.53 7.24 -16.15
N PHE A 415 15.21 6.03 -16.60
CA PHE A 415 14.86 4.93 -15.72
C PHE A 415 15.40 3.61 -16.25
N LEU A 416 15.76 2.71 -15.33
CA LEU A 416 16.25 1.37 -15.65
C LEU A 416 15.93 0.41 -14.50
N THR A 417 15.45 -0.78 -14.84
CA THR A 417 15.35 -1.89 -13.89
C THR A 417 15.72 -3.21 -14.55
N LYS A 418 16.20 -4.15 -13.73
CA LYS A 418 16.48 -5.53 -14.13
C LYS A 418 15.49 -6.45 -13.42
N ILE A 419 14.78 -7.24 -14.21
CA ILE A 419 13.84 -8.25 -13.72
C ILE A 419 14.52 -9.60 -13.85
N ASN A 420 14.90 -10.19 -12.72
CA ASN A 420 15.58 -11.48 -12.68
C ASN A 420 14.59 -12.58 -12.28
N MET A 421 14.15 -13.40 -13.24
CA MET A 421 13.28 -14.56 -13.02
C MET A 421 14.04 -15.88 -13.18
N SER A 422 15.38 -15.84 -13.19
CA SER A 422 16.23 -17.01 -13.44
C SER A 422 16.64 -17.76 -12.18
N ASP A 423 16.31 -17.26 -10.99
CA ASP A 423 16.64 -17.94 -9.74
C ASP A 423 15.88 -19.27 -9.65
N PRO A 424 16.56 -20.42 -9.48
CA PRO A 424 15.89 -21.71 -9.34
C PRO A 424 14.91 -21.76 -8.15
N ARG A 425 15.13 -20.95 -7.11
CA ARG A 425 14.23 -20.83 -5.96
C ARG A 425 12.87 -20.21 -6.33
N ASP A 426 12.85 -19.44 -7.41
CA ASP A 426 11.67 -18.70 -7.90
C ASP A 426 11.05 -19.35 -9.14
N ALA A 427 11.52 -20.54 -9.54
CA ALA A 427 11.07 -21.19 -10.77
C ALA A 427 9.54 -21.42 -10.78
N ALA A 428 8.95 -21.72 -9.62
CA ALA A 428 7.51 -21.88 -9.46
C ALA A 428 6.75 -20.54 -9.43
N MET A 429 7.43 -19.43 -9.09
CA MET A 429 6.85 -18.08 -9.07
C MET A 429 6.58 -17.56 -10.49
N TYR A 430 7.49 -17.87 -11.41
CA TYR A 430 7.44 -17.44 -12.80
C TYR A 430 7.46 -18.67 -13.73
N PRO A 431 6.34 -19.40 -13.85
CA PRO A 431 6.31 -20.66 -14.60
C PRO A 431 6.65 -20.46 -16.08
N LEU A 432 6.34 -19.29 -16.64
CA LEU A 432 6.59 -18.94 -18.04
C LEU A 432 6.11 -20.05 -19.00
N LYS A 433 4.85 -20.48 -18.83
CA LYS A 433 4.19 -21.54 -19.61
C LYS A 433 3.48 -21.04 -20.87
N ALA A 434 2.88 -19.85 -20.82
CA ALA A 434 2.17 -19.25 -21.95
C ALA A 434 3.04 -19.04 -23.20
N GLU A 435 2.41 -19.02 -24.38
CA GLU A 435 3.11 -18.74 -25.65
C GLU A 435 3.51 -17.27 -25.78
N LYS A 436 2.70 -16.37 -25.19
CA LYS A 436 2.86 -14.92 -25.28
C LYS A 436 2.60 -14.25 -23.94
N TYR A 437 3.28 -13.13 -23.76
CA TYR A 437 3.22 -12.28 -22.57
C TYR A 437 2.99 -10.84 -22.98
N LYS A 438 2.33 -10.09 -22.09
CA LYS A 438 2.20 -8.64 -22.18
C LYS A 438 3.12 -7.99 -21.16
N LEU A 439 4.01 -7.13 -21.63
CA LEU A 439 4.78 -6.20 -20.81
C LEU A 439 4.19 -4.79 -20.98
N THR A 440 3.61 -4.25 -19.92
CA THR A 440 3.13 -2.87 -19.87
C THR A 440 4.10 -2.04 -19.04
N VAL A 441 4.49 -0.86 -19.54
CA VAL A 441 5.30 0.13 -18.83
C VAL A 441 4.55 1.45 -18.86
N TRP A 442 4.31 2.08 -17.71
CA TRP A 442 3.48 3.28 -17.65
C TRP A 442 3.89 4.26 -16.55
N MET A 443 3.35 5.46 -16.61
CA MET A 443 3.49 6.52 -15.63
C MET A 443 2.20 7.36 -15.62
N GLU A 444 1.56 7.47 -14.45
CA GLU A 444 0.39 8.32 -14.23
C GLU A 444 0.67 9.30 -13.07
N PRO A 445 0.24 10.57 -13.12
CA PRO A 445 0.58 11.57 -12.09
C PRO A 445 0.07 11.24 -10.69
N VAL A 446 -1.07 10.55 -10.58
CA VAL A 446 -1.69 10.20 -9.29
C VAL A 446 -1.27 8.83 -8.78
N ASP A 447 -0.42 8.13 -9.53
CA ASP A 447 -0.05 6.79 -9.16
C ASP A 447 0.71 6.77 -7.82
N PRO A 448 0.46 5.76 -7.00
CA PRO A 448 1.17 5.44 -5.78
C PRO A 448 2.70 5.58 -5.73
N GLY A 449 3.19 6.63 -5.09
CA GLY A 449 4.63 6.91 -4.96
C GLY A 449 5.13 7.96 -5.94
N MET A 450 4.24 8.48 -6.80
CA MET A 450 4.46 9.72 -7.51
C MET A 450 4.57 10.89 -6.53
N PRO A 451 5.62 11.71 -6.62
CA PRO A 451 5.74 12.91 -5.83
C PRO A 451 4.71 13.96 -6.24
N ASP A 452 4.12 14.64 -5.26
CA ASP A 452 3.07 15.66 -5.51
C ASP A 452 3.53 16.79 -6.43
N TYR A 453 4.83 17.08 -6.50
CA TYR A 453 5.37 18.09 -7.41
C TYR A 453 5.16 17.73 -8.89
N VAL A 454 4.94 16.45 -9.21
CA VAL A 454 4.60 16.01 -10.57
C VAL A 454 3.18 16.47 -10.88
N GLU A 455 2.24 16.18 -9.99
CA GLU A 455 0.86 16.66 -10.10
C GLU A 455 0.79 18.20 -10.10
N ASP A 456 1.67 18.89 -9.38
CA ASP A 456 1.74 20.35 -9.41
C ASP A 456 2.17 20.88 -10.79
N ARG A 457 2.98 20.11 -11.54
CA ARG A 457 3.41 20.48 -12.89
C ARG A 457 2.42 20.08 -13.96
N VAL A 458 1.89 18.86 -13.92
CA VAL A 458 1.06 18.31 -15.01
C VAL A 458 -0.43 18.25 -14.69
N GLY A 459 -0.83 18.66 -13.50
CA GLY A 459 -2.20 18.57 -13.00
C GLY A 459 -2.51 17.20 -12.39
N TRP A 460 -3.64 17.13 -11.68
CA TRP A 460 -4.11 15.91 -11.03
C TRP A 460 -4.30 14.79 -12.03
N LYS A 461 -5.03 15.04 -13.12
CA LYS A 461 -5.34 14.00 -14.12
C LYS A 461 -4.32 13.95 -15.25
N GLY A 462 -3.18 14.64 -15.10
CA GLY A 462 -2.20 14.80 -16.17
C GLY A 462 -2.69 15.74 -17.29
N GLU A 463 -3.55 16.70 -17.00
CA GLU A 463 -4.15 17.60 -17.98
C GLU A 463 -3.13 18.33 -18.86
N ALA A 464 -1.98 18.70 -18.28
CA ALA A 464 -0.88 19.33 -19.00
C ALA A 464 -0.05 18.33 -19.80
N LEU A 465 -0.13 17.04 -19.50
CA LEU A 465 0.64 16.01 -20.17
C LEU A 465 0.17 15.84 -21.63
N ILE A 466 1.12 15.93 -22.54
CA ILE A 466 0.97 15.56 -23.95
C ILE A 466 2.11 14.61 -24.33
N ASP A 467 1.86 13.72 -25.27
CA ASP A 467 2.87 12.87 -25.90
C ASP A 467 2.32 12.39 -27.24
N SER A 468 3.13 12.37 -28.30
CA SER A 468 2.66 11.99 -29.63
C SER A 468 2.48 10.49 -29.82
N GLU A 469 3.18 9.67 -29.03
CA GLU A 469 3.28 8.23 -29.24
C GLU A 469 2.71 7.41 -28.08
N CYS A 470 2.94 7.87 -26.85
CA CYS A 470 2.69 7.09 -25.64
C CYS A 470 1.57 7.67 -24.76
N LEU A 471 0.84 8.70 -25.20
CA LEU A 471 -0.27 9.24 -24.43
C LEU A 471 -1.45 8.26 -24.43
N ASP A 472 -1.83 7.77 -23.25
CA ASP A 472 -3.01 6.95 -23.03
C ASP A 472 -4.09 7.74 -22.27
N THR A 473 -5.28 7.74 -22.84
CA THR A 473 -6.50 8.38 -22.30
C THR A 473 -7.64 7.38 -22.10
N THR A 474 -7.36 6.10 -22.26
CA THR A 474 -8.39 5.05 -22.39
C THR A 474 -8.36 4.05 -21.25
N THR A 475 -7.17 3.78 -20.68
CA THR A 475 -6.99 2.85 -19.55
C THR A 475 -7.75 3.35 -18.32
N ARG A 476 -7.71 4.66 -18.10
CA ARG A 476 -8.48 5.33 -17.06
C ARG A 476 -9.22 6.53 -17.67
N PRO A 477 -10.51 6.40 -18.01
CA PRO A 477 -11.26 7.47 -18.65
C PRO A 477 -11.16 8.80 -17.90
N GLY A 478 -10.82 9.87 -18.61
CA GLY A 478 -10.67 11.21 -18.05
C GLY A 478 -9.30 11.52 -17.45
N TYR A 479 -8.38 10.54 -17.42
CA TYR A 479 -6.99 10.73 -17.03
C TYR A 479 -6.08 10.67 -18.26
N ARG A 480 -4.91 11.31 -18.16
CA ARG A 480 -3.82 11.27 -19.12
C ARG A 480 -2.62 10.64 -18.46
N MET A 481 -2.12 9.57 -19.04
CA MET A 481 -0.92 8.87 -18.59
C MET A 481 -0.01 8.56 -19.76
N LEU A 482 1.26 8.27 -19.46
CA LEU A 482 2.21 7.75 -20.44
C LEU A 482 2.20 6.23 -20.35
N LYS A 483 1.94 5.52 -21.44
CA LYS A 483 1.89 4.06 -21.45
C LYS A 483 2.51 3.50 -22.72
N LYS A 484 3.29 2.43 -22.56
CA LYS A 484 3.81 1.63 -23.66
C LYS A 484 3.60 0.15 -23.38
N GLU A 485 3.13 -0.58 -24.38
CA GLU A 485 2.85 -2.01 -24.28
C GLU A 485 3.69 -2.78 -25.29
N PHE A 486 4.17 -3.95 -24.87
CA PHE A 486 4.94 -4.87 -25.69
C PHE A 486 4.35 -6.26 -25.59
N ILE A 487 4.27 -6.95 -26.72
CA ILE A 487 3.92 -8.37 -26.79
C ILE A 487 5.20 -9.17 -26.97
N LEU A 488 5.50 -10.04 -26.01
CA LEU A 488 6.69 -10.88 -26.00
C LEU A 488 6.27 -12.31 -26.29
N SER A 489 6.95 -13.00 -27.20
CA SER A 489 6.87 -14.45 -27.31
C SER A 489 7.61 -15.11 -26.15
N ARG A 490 7.28 -16.36 -25.84
CA ARG A 490 8.02 -17.14 -24.83
C ARG A 490 9.53 -17.16 -25.12
N SER A 491 9.93 -17.34 -26.38
CA SER A 491 11.32 -17.34 -26.84
C SER A 491 12.04 -16.00 -26.72
N ASP A 492 11.32 -14.90 -26.53
CA ASP A 492 11.91 -13.60 -26.22
C ASP A 492 12.38 -13.52 -24.76
N ILE A 493 11.84 -14.38 -23.89
CA ILE A 493 12.11 -14.38 -22.45
C ILE A 493 13.06 -15.52 -22.07
N ILE A 494 12.78 -16.75 -22.51
CA ILE A 494 13.55 -17.96 -22.14
C ILE A 494 14.69 -18.25 -23.10
#